data_AF-A0A1I4J9V5-F1
#
_entry.id   AF-A0A1I4J9V5-F1
#
_cell.length_a   1.000
_cell.length_b   1.000
_cell.length_c   1.000
_cell.angle_alpha   90.00
_cell.angle_beta   90.00
_cell.angle_gamma   90.00
#
_symmetry.space_group_name_H-M   'P 1'
#
loop_
_entity.id
_entity.type
_entity.pdbx_description
1 polymer ?
#
loop_
_entity_poly.entity_id
_entity_poly.type
_entity_poly.pdbx_seq_one_letter_code
_entity_poly.pdbx_strand_id
1 'polypeptide(L)'
;SCYVSGTTHGVAVDVRRAGTAGDEPAPDVYDELITGTDAARARGIAELAKGGNQEIVTLHLPLFPEATAPGLIEPAMLCEVRDIDGTWRGLCLATEIGAEGVGAARVTQTVRLERHH
;
A
#
# COMPACT_ATOMS: atom_id res chain seq x y z
N SER A 1 7.89 14.07 -10.52
CA SER A 1 6.80 13.87 -11.51
C SER A 1 6.82 12.41 -11.99
N CYS A 2 6.08 12.03 -13.02
CA CYS A 2 6.13 10.69 -13.63
C CYS A 2 5.79 10.82 -15.12
N TYR A 3 6.72 10.43 -15.98
CA TYR A 3 6.51 10.38 -17.42
C TYR A 3 5.82 9.07 -17.80
N VAL A 4 4.72 9.16 -18.55
CA VAL A 4 3.94 8.00 -19.01
C VAL A 4 3.74 8.08 -20.51
N SER A 5 4.10 7.01 -21.22
CA SER A 5 3.98 6.95 -22.69
C SER A 5 3.41 5.63 -23.19
N GLY A 6 2.62 5.72 -24.26
CA GLY A 6 2.38 4.59 -25.17
C GLY A 6 3.66 4.18 -25.90
N THR A 7 3.86 2.89 -26.16
CA THR A 7 5.09 2.38 -26.80
C THR A 7 5.01 2.32 -28.32
N THR A 8 3.91 1.82 -28.90
CA THR A 8 3.76 1.66 -30.36
C THR A 8 2.88 2.74 -30.98
N HIS A 9 1.67 2.91 -30.46
CA HIS A 9 0.73 3.96 -30.83
C HIS A 9 0.16 4.51 -29.53
N GLY A 10 0.28 5.82 -29.30
CA GLY A 10 -0.25 6.38 -28.07
C GLY A 10 0.11 7.83 -27.83
N VAL A 11 -0.14 8.25 -26.60
CA VAL A 11 0.20 9.60 -26.13
C VAL A 11 1.33 9.52 -25.11
N ALA A 12 2.05 10.61 -24.96
CA ALA A 12 3.03 10.81 -23.92
C ALA A 12 2.59 11.99 -23.04
N VAL A 13 2.63 11.81 -21.72
CA VAL A 13 2.25 12.82 -20.74
C VAL A 13 3.23 12.79 -19.57
N ASP A 14 3.73 13.97 -19.19
CA ASP A 14 4.40 14.14 -17.90
C ASP A 14 3.36 14.53 -16.83
N VAL A 15 3.18 13.65 -15.86
CA VAL A 15 2.21 13.80 -14.77
C VAL A 15 2.92 14.33 -13.54
N ARG A 16 2.42 15.44 -12.97
CA ARG A 16 2.91 15.97 -11.70
C ARG A 16 1.78 16.21 -10.72
N ARG A 17 2.09 16.10 -9.43
CA ARG A 17 1.19 16.51 -8.35
C ARG A 17 1.02 18.03 -8.39
N ALA A 18 -0.23 18.50 -8.29
CA ALA A 18 -0.50 19.93 -8.24
C ALA A 18 0.18 20.56 -7.01
N GLY A 19 0.79 21.73 -7.20
CA GLY A 19 1.50 22.44 -6.13
C GLY A 19 2.90 21.90 -5.80
N THR A 20 3.43 20.93 -6.55
CA THR A 20 4.84 20.48 -6.41
C THR A 20 5.69 20.89 -7.62
N ALA A 21 7.00 21.03 -7.41
CA ALA A 21 7.97 21.27 -8.48
C ALA A 21 8.11 20.05 -9.40
N GLY A 22 8.02 18.84 -8.82
CA GLY A 22 8.15 17.58 -9.55
C GLY A 22 9.60 17.19 -9.84
N ASP A 23 10.53 17.78 -9.10
CA ASP A 23 11.99 17.67 -9.15
C ASP A 23 12.55 16.30 -8.77
N GLU A 24 11.80 15.51 -7.99
CA GLU A 24 12.09 14.08 -7.76
C GLU A 24 11.11 13.22 -8.57
N PRO A 25 11.46 12.81 -9.81
CA PRO A 25 10.61 11.98 -10.64
C PRO A 25 10.60 10.51 -10.21
N ALA A 26 9.41 9.91 -10.25
CA ALA A 26 9.25 8.47 -10.24
C ALA A 26 9.76 7.89 -11.57
N PRO A 27 10.07 6.57 -11.64
CA PRO A 27 10.46 5.93 -12.88
C PRO A 27 9.45 6.15 -14.01
N ASP A 28 9.97 6.27 -15.24
CA ASP A 28 9.15 6.36 -16.44
C ASP A 28 8.31 5.08 -16.62
N VAL A 29 7.09 5.25 -17.13
CA VAL A 29 6.18 4.15 -17.42
C VAL A 29 5.91 4.08 -18.92
N TYR A 30 6.11 2.89 -19.47
CA TYR A 30 5.88 2.58 -20.87
C TYR A 30 4.88 1.42 -20.96
N ASP A 31 3.66 1.72 -21.40
CA ASP A 31 2.57 0.74 -21.48
C ASP A 31 1.90 0.85 -22.88
N GLU A 32 1.74 -0.26 -23.60
CA GLU A 32 1.22 -0.28 -24.99
C GLU A 32 -0.15 0.39 -25.16
N LEU A 33 -1.02 0.30 -24.15
CA LEU A 33 -2.42 0.74 -24.23
C LEU A 33 -2.64 2.18 -23.75
N ILE A 34 -1.58 2.97 -23.57
CA ILE A 34 -1.69 4.40 -23.25
C ILE A 34 -2.01 5.19 -24.53
N THR A 35 -3.27 5.14 -24.94
CA THR A 35 -3.77 5.76 -26.18
C THR A 35 -4.47 7.10 -25.97
N GLY A 36 -4.70 7.51 -24.72
CA GLY A 36 -5.38 8.75 -24.36
C GLY A 36 -4.75 9.44 -23.14
N THR A 37 -4.88 10.76 -23.08
CA THR A 37 -4.28 11.59 -22.02
C THR A 37 -4.87 11.28 -20.64
N ASP A 38 -6.16 10.95 -20.57
CA ASP A 38 -6.82 10.56 -19.31
C ASP A 38 -6.28 9.23 -18.76
N ALA A 39 -5.99 8.26 -19.64
CA ALA A 39 -5.37 7.00 -19.26
C ALA A 39 -3.93 7.21 -18.78
N ALA A 40 -3.13 7.99 -19.52
CA ALA A 40 -1.78 8.37 -19.11
C ALA A 40 -1.76 9.08 -17.75
N ARG A 41 -2.71 10.01 -17.54
CA ARG A 41 -2.87 10.72 -16.27
C ARG A 41 -3.20 9.77 -15.13
N ALA A 42 -4.20 8.90 -15.29
CA ALA A 42 -4.58 7.94 -14.25
C ALA A 42 -3.42 7.00 -13.90
N ARG A 43 -2.68 6.54 -14.92
CA ARG A 43 -1.49 5.70 -14.76
C ARG A 43 -0.38 6.41 -13.98
N GLY A 44 -0.09 7.68 -14.31
CA GLY A 44 0.90 8.48 -13.61
C GLY A 44 0.48 8.83 -12.18
N ILE A 45 -0.82 9.08 -11.93
CA ILE A 45 -1.36 9.23 -10.57
C ILE A 45 -1.10 7.96 -9.76
N ALA A 46 -1.33 6.78 -10.33
CA ALA A 46 -1.10 5.51 -9.65
C ALA A 46 0.38 5.28 -9.31
N GLU A 47 1.33 5.69 -10.16
CA GLU A 47 2.75 5.63 -9.79
C GLU A 47 3.13 6.64 -8.72
N LEU A 48 2.70 7.89 -8.87
CA LEU A 48 3.01 8.94 -7.90
C LEU A 48 2.45 8.61 -6.51
N ALA A 49 1.31 7.92 -6.43
CA ALA A 49 0.69 7.49 -5.17
C ALA A 49 1.51 6.44 -4.41
N LYS A 50 2.45 5.74 -5.06
CA LYS A 50 3.36 4.79 -4.40
C LYS A 50 4.56 5.48 -3.74
N GLY A 51 4.76 6.77 -4.01
CA GLY A 51 5.80 7.57 -3.37
C GLY A 51 5.33 8.19 -2.05
N GLY A 52 6.21 8.96 -1.42
CA GLY A 52 5.94 9.61 -0.14
C GLY A 52 6.70 8.97 1.01
N ASN A 53 6.58 9.57 2.20
CA ASN A 53 7.19 9.05 3.41
C ASN A 53 6.29 7.97 4.01
N GLN A 54 6.49 6.73 3.57
CA GLN A 54 5.69 5.59 3.98
C GLN A 54 6.52 4.32 4.17
N GLU A 55 6.01 3.42 5.00
CA GLU A 55 6.62 2.12 5.29
C GLU A 55 5.57 1.00 5.36
N ILE A 56 6.00 -0.25 5.10
CA ILE A 56 5.18 -1.43 5.33
C ILE A 56 5.63 -2.07 6.65
N VAL A 57 4.77 -2.00 7.66
CA VAL A 57 4.99 -2.61 8.97
C VAL A 57 4.34 -3.99 9.00
N THR A 58 5.11 -5.03 9.35
CA THR A 58 4.58 -6.39 9.53
C THR A 58 4.39 -6.69 11.00
N LEU A 59 3.18 -7.08 11.41
CA LEU A 59 2.86 -7.44 12.79
C LEU A 59 2.39 -8.89 12.88
N HIS A 60 2.84 -9.60 13.91
CA HIS A 60 2.45 -10.98 14.20
C HIS A 60 1.60 -11.00 15.46
N LEU A 61 0.35 -11.44 15.33
CA LEU A 61 -0.67 -11.34 16.39
C LEU A 61 -1.39 -12.69 16.57
N PRO A 62 -1.86 -13.03 17.78
CA PRO A 62 -2.81 -14.13 17.94
C PRO A 62 -4.13 -13.80 17.22
N LEU A 63 -4.76 -14.79 16.58
CA LEU A 63 -6.05 -14.58 15.91
C LEU A 63 -7.22 -14.52 16.92
N PHE A 64 -7.12 -15.32 17.99
CA PHE A 64 -8.13 -15.43 19.04
C PHE A 64 -7.55 -14.98 20.39
N PRO A 65 -7.35 -13.67 20.60
CA PRO A 65 -6.91 -13.18 21.91
C PRO A 65 -7.98 -13.40 22.98
N GLU A 66 -7.56 -13.73 24.21
CA GLU A 66 -8.49 -14.13 25.29
C GLU A 66 -9.35 -12.97 25.85
N ALA A 67 -8.89 -11.71 25.77
CA ALA A 67 -9.52 -10.60 26.50
C ALA A 67 -9.64 -9.26 25.73
N THR A 68 -8.93 -9.05 24.63
CA THR A 68 -8.85 -7.74 23.97
C THR A 68 -8.76 -7.87 22.46
N ALA A 69 -9.25 -6.86 21.74
CA ALA A 69 -8.96 -6.65 20.33
C ALA A 69 -7.44 -6.69 20.02
N PRO A 70 -7.04 -6.99 18.77
CA PRO A 70 -7.90 -7.22 17.61
C PRO A 70 -8.27 -8.70 17.40
N GLY A 71 -9.49 -8.95 16.91
CA GLY A 71 -9.84 -10.22 16.29
C GLY A 71 -9.22 -10.34 14.89
N LEU A 72 -9.87 -11.06 13.97
CA LEU A 72 -9.44 -11.11 12.57
C LEU A 72 -9.35 -9.70 12.00
N ILE A 73 -8.17 -9.34 11.50
CA ILE A 73 -7.94 -8.12 10.73
C ILE A 73 -8.04 -8.48 9.24
N GLU A 74 -8.89 -7.80 8.50
CA GLU A 74 -9.07 -8.04 7.07
C GLU A 74 -8.33 -6.97 6.24
N PRO A 75 -7.92 -7.29 5.00
CA PRO A 75 -7.43 -6.29 4.06
C PRO A 75 -8.42 -5.13 3.92
N ALA A 76 -7.87 -3.93 3.68
CA ALA A 76 -8.57 -2.65 3.64
C ALA A 76 -9.13 -2.14 4.98
N MET A 77 -8.92 -2.82 6.11
CA MET A 77 -9.20 -2.25 7.42
C MET A 77 -8.15 -1.18 7.79
N LEU A 78 -8.61 -0.07 8.36
CA LEU A 78 -7.73 0.93 8.97
C LEU A 78 -7.49 0.57 10.44
N CYS A 79 -6.24 0.27 10.78
CA CYS A 79 -5.84 -0.21 12.10
C CYS A 79 -5.16 0.90 12.90
N GLU A 80 -5.56 1.09 14.16
CA GLU A 80 -4.79 1.88 15.13
C GLU A 80 -3.78 0.96 15.83
N VAL A 81 -2.50 1.31 15.76
CA VAL A 81 -1.42 0.59 16.43
C VAL A 81 -0.88 1.47 17.55
N ARG A 82 -0.89 0.92 18.76
CA ARG A 82 -0.39 1.56 19.98
C ARG A 82 1.00 1.01 20.27
N ASP A 83 2.01 1.69 19.75
CA ASP A 83 3.41 1.32 19.92
C ASP A 83 4.04 2.09 21.09
N ILE A 84 5.22 1.65 21.54
CA ILE A 84 5.99 2.31 22.60
C ILE A 84 6.40 3.73 22.22
N ASP A 85 6.72 3.95 20.94
CA ASP A 85 7.16 5.24 20.40
C ASP A 85 6.00 6.16 20.01
N GLY A 86 4.76 5.67 20.11
CA GLY A 86 3.56 6.46 19.84
C GLY A 86 2.44 5.66 19.16
N THR A 87 1.27 6.28 19.10
CA THR A 87 0.11 5.72 18.40
C THR A 87 0.10 6.17 16.95
N TRP A 88 -0.07 5.24 16.02
CA TRP A 88 -0.18 5.51 14.60
C TRP A 88 -1.33 4.71 13.97
N ARG A 89 -1.70 5.07 12.73
CA ARG A 89 -2.72 4.37 11.95
C ARG A 89 -2.11 3.84 10.67
N GLY A 90 -2.50 2.63 10.26
CA GLY A 90 -2.07 2.04 9.01
C GLY A 90 -3.17 1.25 8.32
N LEU A 91 -3.12 1.20 6.99
CA LEU A 91 -4.05 0.44 6.17
C LEU A 91 -3.57 -1.02 6.09
N CYS A 92 -4.44 -1.99 6.40
CA CYS A 92 -4.11 -3.39 6.19
C CYS A 92 -4.06 -3.73 4.70
N LEU A 93 -2.87 -4.05 4.20
CA LEU A 93 -2.64 -4.49 2.83
C LEU A 93 -2.87 -5.99 2.65
N ALA A 94 -2.52 -6.78 3.66
CA ALA A 94 -2.62 -8.24 3.62
C ALA A 94 -2.69 -8.84 5.02
N THR A 95 -3.40 -9.97 5.12
CA THR A 95 -3.48 -10.82 6.31
C THR A 95 -3.16 -12.25 5.91
N GLU A 96 -2.20 -12.86 6.59
CA GLU A 96 -1.86 -14.28 6.46
C GLU A 96 -2.22 -15.00 7.74
N ILE A 97 -2.90 -16.15 7.65
CA ILE A 97 -3.28 -16.97 8.81
C ILE A 97 -2.36 -18.18 8.90
N GLY A 98 -1.72 -18.34 10.06
CA GLY A 98 -0.91 -19.50 10.40
C GLY A 98 -1.55 -20.32 11.50
N ALA A 99 -1.42 -21.64 11.44
CA ALA A 99 -1.86 -22.54 12.50
C ALA A 99 -0.79 -23.60 12.78
N GLU A 100 -0.40 -23.75 14.04
CA GLU A 100 0.64 -24.69 14.48
C GLU A 100 0.12 -25.54 15.64
N GLY A 101 0.44 -26.85 15.61
CA GLY A 101 0.08 -27.83 16.65
C GLY A 101 -0.93 -28.89 16.17
N VAL A 102 -1.17 -29.89 17.03
CA VAL A 102 -2.14 -30.97 16.80
C VAL A 102 -3.21 -30.91 17.91
N GLY A 103 -4.49 -30.90 17.54
CA GLY A 103 -5.59 -30.70 18.49
C GLY A 103 -5.88 -29.22 18.70
N ALA A 104 -5.60 -28.69 19.90
CA ALA A 104 -5.74 -27.27 20.22
C ALA A 104 -4.64 -26.42 19.55
N ALA A 105 -4.73 -26.26 18.23
CA ALA A 105 -3.76 -25.52 17.44
C ALA A 105 -3.73 -24.03 17.83
N ARG A 106 -2.53 -23.46 17.91
CA ARG A 106 -2.35 -22.02 18.06
C ARG A 106 -2.53 -21.37 16.70
N VAL A 107 -3.50 -20.46 16.60
CA VAL A 107 -3.77 -19.73 15.36
C VAL A 107 -3.27 -18.29 15.49
N THR A 108 -2.43 -17.88 14.55
CA THR A 108 -1.86 -16.54 14.46
C THR A 108 -2.28 -15.88 13.16
N GLN A 109 -2.23 -14.55 13.14
CA GLN A 109 -2.33 -13.75 11.94
C GLN A 109 -1.09 -12.87 11.80
N THR A 110 -0.54 -12.82 10.59
CA THR A 110 0.50 -11.88 10.20
C THR A 110 -0.14 -10.82 9.32
N VAL A 111 -0.12 -9.56 9.75
CA VAL A 111 -0.70 -8.44 9.00
C VAL A 111 0.39 -7.53 8.47
N ARG A 112 0.22 -7.04 7.24
CA ARG A 112 1.07 -6.01 6.63
C ARG A 112 0.30 -4.71 6.59
N LEU A 113 0.77 -3.71 7.32
CA LEU A 113 0.15 -2.40 7.43
C LEU A 113 0.97 -1.36 6.66
N GLU A 114 0.33 -0.60 5.78
CA GLU A 114 0.93 0.60 5.18
C GLU A 114 0.78 1.76 6.15
N ARG A 115 1.91 2.33 6.59
CA ARG A 115 1.96 3.48 7.48
C ARG A 115 2.49 4.69 6.73
N HIS A 116 1.83 5.83 6.90
CA HIS A 116 2.23 7.13 6.37
C HIS A 116 2.74 8.01 7.52
N HIS A 117 3.80 8.80 7.28
CA HIS A 117 4.45 9.69 8.26
C HIS A 117 4.08 11.16 8.08
#